data_AF-A0AAJ2E7A5-F1
#
_entry.id   AF-A0AAJ2E7A5-F1
#
_cell.length_a   1.000
_cell.length_b   1.000
_cell.length_c   1.000
_cell.angle_alpha   90.00
_cell.angle_beta   90.00
_cell.angle_gamma   90.00
#
_symmetry.space_group_name_H-M   'P 1'
#
loop_
_entity.id
_entity.type
_entity.pdbx_description
1 polymer ?
#
loop_
_entity_poly.entity_id
_entity_poly.type
_entity_poly.pdbx_seq_one_letter_code
_entity_poly.pdbx_strand_id
1 'polypeptide(L)'
;MAPVECSAHAIERFGNEAQRHLRLLDGKLAQREFAAGNDYSIADIGHFDWIWRRAFLALELTDTPHVARWYERISQRPAVQAAISRIEALAATAS
;
A
#
# COMPACT_ATOMS: atom_id res chain seq x y z
N MET A 1 23.26 19.30 11.82
CA MET A 1 22.67 18.89 10.54
C MET A 1 21.44 19.75 10.33
N ALA A 2 21.43 20.60 9.30
CA ALA A 2 20.22 21.37 8.95
C ALA A 2 19.09 20.40 8.55
N PRO A 3 17.82 20.72 8.80
CA PRO A 3 16.72 19.87 8.40
C PRO A 3 16.79 19.66 6.87
N VAL A 4 16.67 18.40 6.45
CA VAL A 4 16.61 18.05 5.03
C VAL A 4 15.25 18.51 4.53
N GLU A 5 15.19 19.69 3.94
CA GLU A 5 13.97 20.21 3.37
C GLU A 5 13.60 19.37 2.14
N CYS A 6 12.44 18.71 2.21
CA CYS A 6 12.00 17.81 1.16
C CYS A 6 11.58 18.65 -0.07
N SER A 7 12.27 18.49 -1.20
CA SER A 7 12.00 19.28 -2.41
C SER A 7 10.56 19.12 -2.87
N ALA A 8 9.85 20.24 -3.09
CA ALA A 8 8.47 20.23 -3.60
C ALA A 8 8.32 19.41 -4.90
N HIS A 9 9.31 19.49 -5.79
CA HIS A 9 9.34 18.68 -7.02
C HIS A 9 9.42 17.18 -6.72
N ALA A 10 10.20 16.78 -5.73
CA ALA A 10 10.33 15.37 -5.36
C ALA A 10 9.01 14.84 -4.79
N ILE A 11 8.35 15.60 -3.92
CA ILE A 11 7.03 15.25 -3.36
C ILE A 11 6.02 15.03 -4.49
N GLU A 12 5.90 15.99 -5.40
CA GLU A 12 4.98 15.90 -6.53
C GLU A 12 5.29 14.70 -7.43
N ARG A 13 6.56 14.54 -7.83
CA ARG A 13 7.00 13.44 -8.70
C ARG A 13 6.68 12.08 -8.10
N PHE A 14 7.03 11.85 -6.83
CA PHE A 14 6.83 10.55 -6.20
C PHE A 14 5.38 10.30 -5.81
N GLY A 15 4.61 11.34 -5.48
CA GLY A 15 3.15 11.24 -5.32
C GLY A 15 2.47 10.79 -6.62
N ASN A 16 2.81 11.44 -7.74
CA ASN A 16 2.29 11.08 -9.06
C ASN A 16 2.66 9.63 -9.45
N GLU A 17 3.90 9.22 -9.14
CA GLU A 17 4.36 7.86 -9.42
C GLU A 17 3.64 6.81 -8.57
N ALA A 18 3.37 7.10 -7.29
CA ALA A 18 2.58 6.22 -6.44
C ALA A 18 1.16 6.04 -6.96
N GLN A 19 0.50 7.13 -7.40
CA GLN A 19 -0.81 7.04 -8.05
C GLN A 19 -0.77 6.26 -9.37
N ARG A 20 0.28 6.45 -10.19
CA ARG A 20 0.47 5.68 -11.42
C ARG A 20 0.63 4.19 -11.13
N HIS A 21 1.35 3.85 -10.06
CA HIS A 21 1.53 2.47 -9.62
C HIS A 21 0.20 1.86 -9.16
N LEU A 22 -0.61 2.58 -8.38
CA LEU A 22 -1.95 2.12 -7.98
C LEU A 22 -2.83 1.85 -9.21
N ARG A 23 -2.85 2.75 -10.20
CA ARG A 23 -3.61 2.55 -11.46
C ARG A 23 -3.12 1.34 -12.24
N LEU A 24 -1.82 1.08 -12.28
CA LEU A 24 -1.26 -0.10 -12.95
C LEU A 24 -1.69 -1.38 -12.23
N LEU A 25 -1.59 -1.42 -10.90
CA LEU A 25 -2.03 -2.56 -10.11
C LEU A 25 -3.53 -2.79 -10.26
N ASP A 26 -4.33 -1.73 -10.27
CA ASP A 26 -5.78 -1.76 -10.46
C ASP A 26 -6.16 -2.40 -11.81
N GLY A 27 -5.55 -1.95 -12.90
CA GLY A 27 -5.79 -2.53 -14.23
C GLY A 27 -5.41 -4.00 -14.33
N LYS A 28 -4.43 -4.44 -13.53
CA LYS A 28 -4.14 -5.87 -13.40
C LYS A 28 -5.22 -6.59 -12.59
N LEU A 29 -5.54 -6.10 -11.39
CA LEU A 29 -6.56 -6.67 -10.49
C LEU A 29 -7.99 -6.61 -11.06
N ALA A 30 -8.22 -5.86 -12.14
CA ALA A 30 -9.45 -5.94 -12.93
C ALA A 30 -9.67 -7.33 -13.55
N GLN A 31 -8.59 -8.06 -13.86
CA GLN A 31 -8.63 -9.32 -14.61
C GLN A 31 -8.28 -10.55 -13.77
N ARG A 32 -7.88 -10.36 -12.50
CA ARG A 32 -7.39 -11.42 -11.62
C ARG A 32 -7.67 -11.09 -10.15
N GLU A 33 -7.74 -12.12 -9.34
CA GLU A 33 -8.08 -11.99 -7.91
C GLU A 33 -6.92 -11.41 -7.08
N PHE A 34 -5.68 -11.73 -7.44
CA PHE A 34 -4.45 -11.39 -6.72
C PHE A 34 -3.35 -10.84 -7.65
N ALA A 35 -2.30 -10.27 -7.07
CA ALA A 35 -1.25 -9.55 -7.79
C ALA A 35 -0.42 -10.41 -8.76
N ALA A 36 -0.45 -11.75 -8.63
CA ALA A 36 0.24 -12.66 -9.55
C ALA A 36 -0.69 -13.60 -10.33
N GLY A 37 -2.01 -13.56 -10.10
CA GLY A 37 -2.96 -14.48 -10.71
C GLY A 37 -4.20 -14.69 -9.84
N ASN A 38 -4.71 -15.91 -9.79
CA ASN A 38 -5.90 -16.26 -9.00
C ASN A 38 -5.56 -16.78 -7.60
N ASP A 39 -4.27 -16.99 -7.31
CA ASP A 39 -3.81 -17.45 -6.00
C ASP A 39 -3.05 -16.35 -5.27
N TYR A 40 -3.28 -16.27 -3.96
CA TYR A 40 -2.53 -15.39 -3.06
C TYR A 40 -1.06 -15.80 -3.01
N SER A 41 -0.16 -14.84 -3.14
CA SER A 41 1.28 -15.11 -3.24
C SER A 41 2.13 -14.07 -2.51
N ILE A 42 3.45 -14.26 -2.53
CA ILE A 42 4.39 -13.25 -2.07
C ILE A 42 4.27 -11.91 -2.81
N ALA A 43 3.74 -11.91 -4.04
CA ALA A 43 3.50 -10.67 -4.76
C ALA A 43 2.47 -9.80 -4.02
N ASP A 44 1.41 -10.39 -3.48
CA ASP A 44 0.40 -9.68 -2.71
C ASP A 44 0.96 -9.12 -1.41
N ILE A 45 1.78 -9.92 -0.71
CA ILE A 45 2.46 -9.50 0.52
C ILE A 45 3.34 -8.27 0.25
N GLY A 46 4.15 -8.31 -0.81
CA GLY A 46 5.06 -7.22 -1.17
C GLY A 46 4.32 -5.94 -1.59
N HIS A 47 3.19 -6.05 -2.30
CA HIS A 47 2.40 -4.86 -2.65
C HIS A 47 1.61 -4.33 -1.45
N PHE A 48 1.13 -5.20 -0.56
CA PHE A 48 0.26 -4.79 0.54
C PHE A 48 0.99 -3.95 1.59
N ASP A 49 2.25 -4.27 1.89
CA ASP A 49 3.03 -3.61 2.94
C ASP A 49 3.06 -2.07 2.82
N TRP A 50 3.35 -1.55 1.63
CA TRP A 50 3.40 -0.10 1.41
C TRP A 50 2.00 0.52 1.21
N ILE A 51 1.04 -0.21 0.63
CA ILE A 51 -0.35 0.27 0.42
C ILE A 51 -1.11 0.37 1.74
N TRP A 52 -0.82 -0.50 2.71
CA TRP A 52 -1.37 -0.40 4.07
C TRP A 52 -1.03 0.94 4.73
N ARG A 53 0.14 1.50 4.44
CA ARG A 53 0.57 2.82 4.93
C ARG A 53 0.12 3.99 4.07
N ARG A 54 -0.82 3.80 3.12
CA ARG A 54 -1.28 4.85 2.20
C ARG A 54 -1.70 6.17 2.87
N ALA A 55 -2.22 6.12 4.10
CA ALA A 55 -2.62 7.32 4.84
C ALA A 55 -1.43 8.25 5.13
N PHE A 56 -0.25 7.69 5.40
CA PHE A 56 0.99 8.46 5.56
C PHE A 56 1.39 9.19 4.27
N LEU A 57 1.03 8.61 3.11
CA LEU A 57 1.32 9.17 1.78
C LEU A 57 0.17 10.00 1.21
N ALA A 58 -0.90 10.23 1.98
CA ALA A 58 -2.15 10.87 1.52
C ALA A 58 -2.69 10.26 0.20
N LEU A 59 -2.59 8.93 0.07
CA LEU A 59 -3.07 8.19 -1.10
C LEU A 59 -4.45 7.60 -0.84
N GLU A 60 -5.40 7.98 -1.68
CA GLU A 60 -6.75 7.42 -1.70
C GLU A 60 -6.88 6.29 -2.73
N LEU A 61 -7.82 5.37 -2.48
CA LEU A 61 -8.10 4.25 -3.38
C LEU A 61 -9.40 4.45 -4.20
N THR A 62 -9.98 5.66 -4.15
CA THR A 62 -11.28 5.99 -4.77
C THR A 62 -11.30 5.71 -6.27
N ASP A 63 -10.20 5.99 -6.97
CA ASP A 63 -10.07 5.79 -8.42
C ASP A 63 -9.50 4.42 -8.81
N THR A 64 -9.33 3.53 -7.82
CA THR A 64 -8.77 2.18 -8.00
C THR A 64 -9.61 1.14 -7.27
N PRO A 65 -10.83 0.86 -7.77
CA PRO A 65 -11.80 0.00 -7.09
C PRO A 65 -11.34 -1.46 -6.96
N HIS A 66 -10.53 -1.96 -7.89
CA HIS A 66 -10.01 -3.33 -7.83
C HIS A 66 -8.88 -3.44 -6.81
N VAL A 67 -8.05 -2.39 -6.66
CA VAL A 67 -7.11 -2.28 -5.54
C VAL A 67 -7.87 -2.18 -4.22
N ALA A 68 -8.94 -1.38 -4.14
CA ALA A 68 -9.74 -1.27 -2.91
C ALA A 68 -10.32 -2.62 -2.47
N ARG A 69 -10.91 -3.39 -3.40
CA ARG A 69 -11.40 -4.76 -3.15
C ARG A 69 -10.27 -5.69 -2.67
N TRP A 70 -9.13 -5.68 -3.36
CA TRP A 70 -7.98 -6.51 -3.03
C TRP A 70 -7.39 -6.13 -1.65
N TYR A 71 -7.32 -4.85 -1.35
CA TYR A 71 -6.85 -4.30 -0.08
C TYR A 71 -7.74 -4.76 1.08
N GLU A 72 -9.06 -4.60 0.95
CA GLU A 72 -10.05 -5.07 1.93
C GLU A 72 -9.89 -6.57 2.20
N ARG A 73 -9.76 -7.36 1.13
CA ARG A 73 -9.59 -8.81 1.24
C ARG A 73 -8.32 -9.19 2.01
N ILE A 74 -7.20 -8.53 1.73
CA ILE A 74 -5.92 -8.85 2.38
C ILE A 74 -5.89 -8.35 3.81
N SER A 75 -6.44 -7.15 4.09
CA SER A 75 -6.49 -6.56 5.44
C SER A 75 -7.31 -7.40 6.42
N GLN A 76 -8.29 -8.16 5.93
CA GLN A 76 -9.10 -9.08 6.73
C GLN A 76 -8.39 -10.41 7.07
N ARG A 77 -7.21 -10.70 6.50
CA ARG A 77 -6.49 -11.95 6.78
C ARG A 77 -5.93 -11.93 8.21
N PRO A 78 -6.17 -12.97 9.04
CA PRO A 78 -5.67 -12.99 10.42
C PRO A 78 -4.15 -12.81 10.54
N ALA A 79 -3.38 -13.38 9.63
CA ALA A 79 -1.92 -13.24 9.62
C ALA A 79 -1.47 -11.79 9.32
N VAL A 80 -2.21 -11.06 8.48
CA VAL A 80 -1.93 -9.66 8.14
C VAL A 80 -2.26 -8.76 9.34
N GLN A 81 -3.43 -8.96 9.96
CA GLN A 81 -3.81 -8.24 11.18
C GLN A 81 -2.79 -8.45 12.30
N ALA A 82 -2.38 -9.70 12.54
CA ALA A 82 -1.36 -10.03 13.54
C ALA A 82 -0.01 -9.36 13.24
N ALA A 83 0.40 -9.28 11.96
CA ALA A 83 1.62 -8.59 11.57
C ALA A 83 1.54 -7.08 11.80
N ILE A 84 0.44 -6.45 11.38
CA ILE A 84 0.17 -5.02 11.58
C ILE A 84 0.21 -4.67 13.08
N SER A 85 -0.53 -5.41 13.92
CA SER A 85 -0.57 -5.14 15.35
C SER A 85 0.81 -5.26 16.01
N ARG A 86 1.66 -6.19 15.55
CA ARG A 86 3.05 -6.28 16.03
C ARG A 86 3.88 -5.07 15.61
N ILE A 87 3.75 -4.62 14.36
CA ILE A 87 4.47 -3.43 13.86
C ILE A 87 4.03 -2.17 14.60
N GLU A 88 2.73 -1.99 14.82
CA GLU A 88 2.19 -0.84 15.55
C GLU A 88 2.65 -0.84 17.01
N ALA A 89 2.68 -2.00 17.67
CA ALA A 89 3.23 -2.14 19.03
C ALA A 89 4.72 -1.74 19.08
N LEU A 90 5.53 -2.19 18.10
CA LEU A 90 6.94 -1.79 18.02
C LEU A 90 7.12 -0.28 17.85
N ALA A 91 6.31 0.36 17.01
CA ALA A 91 6.34 1.81 16.81
C ALA A 91 5.97 2.57 18.10
N ALA A 92 4.95 2.11 18.82
CA ALA A 92 4.51 2.71 20.09
C ALA A 92 5.55 2.58 21.21
N THR A 93 6.36 1.51 21.20
CA THR A 93 7.41 1.30 22.22
C THR A 93 8.69 2.11 21.95
N ALA A 94 8.86 2.59 20.71
CA ALA A 94 10.00 3.39 20.28
C ALA A 94 9.77 4.91 20.41
N SER A 95 8.58 5.32 20.87
CA SER A 95 8.17 6.71 21.09
C SER A 95 8.21 7.06 22.58
#